data_AF-A0AAU8P7J2-F1
#
_entry.id   AF-A0AAU8P7J2-F1
#
_cell.length_a   1.000
_cell.length_b   1.000
_cell.length_c   1.000
_cell.angle_alpha   90.00
_cell.angle_beta   90.00
_cell.angle_gamma   90.00
#
_symmetry.space_group_name_H-M   'P 1'
#
loop_
_entity.id
_entity.type
_entity.pdbx_description
1 polymer ?
#
loop_
_entity_poly.entity_id
_entity_poly.type
_entity_poly.pdbx_seq_one_letter_code
_entity_poly.pdbx_strand_id
1 'polypeptide(L)'
;MNDPIKPRIDFDASLSAEPTPPLQPSMAFDAHQAEAFTPSAPSEVEAEQEEGRLEGMVSLALRPRRSLWRRIALGGVALFGLSVLAQGAAWLHQAWISQDWIALGGCVAGGMIVLAGVGALATEWRHLYRLRQRAEERELAADLLHSHAVGGGRAFCERLLRQAGLDGSHPAVQRWQAALHETHSDREVVSLYATLVQPVLDSQARREISRYAAESTLMIAVSPLALVDMAFIAWRNLRLINRIAALYGIELGYYSRLRLFRLVLLNIAFAGASELVREVGMDWVSQDLAARLSARAAQGIGAGLLTARLGIKAMELCRPLPWIGDDRPRLGDFRRELIAQLRRTLPAAKAERRT
;
A
#
# COMPACT_ATOMS: atom_id res chain seq x y z
N MET A 1 -49.25 39.81 42.69
CA MET A 1 -48.76 39.69 41.29
C MET A 1 -49.95 39.77 40.36
N ASN A 2 -50.07 40.85 39.59
CA ASN A 2 -51.03 41.02 38.50
C ASN A 2 -50.21 41.52 37.31
N ASP A 3 -49.82 40.62 36.40
CA ASP A 3 -49.07 41.01 35.20
C ASP A 3 -50.02 41.69 34.19
N PRO A 4 -49.60 42.79 33.54
CA PRO A 4 -50.45 43.53 32.62
C PRO A 4 -50.63 42.78 31.29
N ILE A 5 -51.88 42.71 30.84
CA ILE A 5 -52.31 42.07 29.59
C ILE A 5 -51.69 42.80 28.39
N LYS A 6 -51.04 42.05 27.48
CA LYS A 6 -50.46 42.59 26.23
C LYS A 6 -51.57 43.14 25.30
N PRO A 7 -51.39 44.32 24.68
CA PRO A 7 -52.36 44.89 23.77
C PRO A 7 -52.50 44.09 22.47
N ARG A 8 -53.70 44.15 21.88
CA ARG A 8 -54.09 43.48 20.63
C ARG A 8 -53.30 44.06 19.46
N ILE A 9 -52.72 43.19 18.63
CA ILE A 9 -52.06 43.56 17.39
C ILE A 9 -53.14 43.64 16.31
N ASP A 10 -53.46 44.85 15.86
CA ASP A 10 -54.37 45.08 14.73
C ASP A 10 -53.53 45.06 13.43
N PHE A 11 -53.89 44.18 12.48
CA PHE A 11 -53.17 43.96 11.21
C PHE A 11 -53.58 44.91 10.08
N ASP A 12 -54.27 46.01 10.39
CA ASP A 12 -54.79 46.98 9.40
C ASP A 12 -53.73 47.99 8.92
N ALA A 13 -52.46 47.83 9.32
CA ALA A 13 -51.35 48.59 8.74
C ALA A 13 -50.98 47.99 7.37
N SER A 14 -51.07 48.80 6.31
CA SER A 14 -50.64 48.42 4.98
C SER A 14 -49.18 47.97 5.00
N LEU A 15 -48.93 46.73 4.54
CA LEU A 15 -47.60 46.16 4.38
C LEU A 15 -46.74 47.15 3.59
N SER A 16 -45.75 47.75 4.24
CA SER A 16 -44.73 48.54 3.54
C SER A 16 -44.05 47.59 2.58
N ALA A 17 -44.25 47.80 1.27
CA ALA A 17 -43.66 46.95 0.24
C ALA A 17 -42.14 46.89 0.46
N GLU A 18 -41.61 45.67 0.67
CA GLU A 18 -40.17 45.48 0.73
C GLU A 18 -39.53 46.06 -0.53
N PRO A 19 -38.42 46.80 -0.42
CA PRO A 19 -37.75 47.35 -1.59
C PRO A 19 -37.25 46.18 -2.44
N THR A 20 -37.91 45.96 -3.57
CA THR A 20 -37.47 44.99 -4.58
C THR A 20 -36.01 45.27 -4.91
N PRO A 21 -35.08 44.31 -4.70
CA PRO A 21 -33.69 44.54 -5.03
C PRO A 21 -33.57 44.86 -6.53
N PRO A 22 -32.71 45.81 -6.93
CA PRO A 22 -32.57 46.15 -8.34
C PRO A 22 -32.20 44.89 -9.12
N LEU A 23 -33.06 44.50 -10.07
CA LEU A 23 -32.81 43.38 -10.96
C LEU A 23 -31.52 43.66 -11.73
N GLN A 24 -30.54 42.77 -11.57
CA GLN A 24 -29.29 42.88 -12.31
C GLN A 24 -29.57 42.76 -13.82
N PRO A 25 -28.92 43.57 -14.67
CA PRO A 25 -29.10 43.48 -16.11
C PRO A 25 -28.70 42.09 -16.60
N SER A 26 -29.44 41.55 -17.58
CA SER A 26 -29.15 40.24 -18.16
C SER A 26 -27.75 40.25 -18.80
N MET A 27 -26.80 39.53 -18.19
CA MET A 27 -25.49 39.29 -18.78
C MET A 27 -25.63 38.19 -19.83
N ALA A 28 -25.39 38.54 -21.09
CA ALA A 28 -25.20 37.55 -22.14
C ALA A 28 -23.79 36.96 -21.97
N PHE A 29 -23.70 35.68 -21.64
CA PHE A 29 -22.42 34.99 -21.51
C PHE A 29 -21.81 34.76 -22.90
N ASP A 30 -20.64 35.34 -23.14
CA ASP A 30 -19.85 35.04 -24.34
C ASP A 30 -19.32 33.60 -24.29
N ALA A 31 -19.24 32.95 -25.45
CA ALA A 31 -18.77 31.55 -25.57
C ALA A 31 -17.36 31.34 -24.95
N HIS A 32 -16.52 32.38 -24.95
CA HIS A 32 -15.21 32.36 -24.30
C HIS A 32 -15.26 32.43 -22.76
N GLN A 33 -16.32 32.98 -22.16
CA GLN A 33 -16.50 32.96 -20.71
C GLN A 33 -17.14 31.64 -20.23
N ALA A 34 -17.88 30.95 -21.10
CA ALA A 34 -18.41 29.61 -20.83
C ALA A 34 -17.29 28.56 -20.70
N GLU A 35 -16.17 28.73 -21.41
CA GLU A 35 -14.97 27.87 -21.25
C GLU A 35 -14.30 28.04 -19.88
N ALA A 36 -14.49 29.19 -19.21
CA ALA A 36 -14.00 29.41 -17.85
C ALA A 36 -14.89 28.77 -16.77
N PHE A 37 -16.13 28.39 -17.12
CA PHE A 37 -17.02 27.59 -16.27
C PHE A 37 -16.73 26.09 -16.49
N THR A 38 -15.55 25.66 -16.11
CA THR A 38 -15.27 24.23 -15.95
C THR A 38 -15.73 23.83 -14.54
N PRO A 39 -16.61 22.82 -14.37
CA PRO A 39 -16.84 22.24 -13.06
C PRO A 39 -15.48 21.79 -12.53
N SER A 40 -15.14 22.19 -11.31
CA SER A 40 -13.84 21.94 -10.68
C SER A 40 -13.54 20.44 -10.60
N ALA A 41 -13.02 19.87 -11.68
CA ALA A 41 -12.22 18.67 -11.62
C ALA A 41 -10.99 19.04 -10.79
N PRO A 42 -10.63 18.23 -9.78
CA PRO A 42 -9.46 18.52 -8.97
C PRO A 42 -8.27 18.66 -9.92
N SER A 43 -7.55 19.77 -9.78
CA SER A 43 -6.40 20.05 -10.63
C SER A 43 -5.38 18.91 -10.48
N GLU A 44 -4.72 18.51 -11.57
CA GLU A 44 -3.69 17.45 -11.56
C GLU A 44 -2.62 17.70 -10.46
N VAL A 45 -2.42 18.96 -10.08
CA VAL A 45 -1.51 19.42 -9.03
C VAL A 45 -2.02 19.14 -7.60
N GLU A 46 -3.32 19.25 -7.34
CA GLU A 46 -3.92 18.92 -6.03
C GLU A 46 -3.96 17.40 -5.80
N ALA A 47 -4.26 16.63 -6.86
CA ALA A 47 -4.14 15.18 -6.85
C ALA A 47 -2.68 14.75 -6.60
N GLU A 48 -1.71 15.34 -7.30
CA GLU A 48 -0.28 15.08 -7.07
C GLU A 48 0.21 15.46 -5.66
N GLN A 49 -0.38 16.48 -5.02
CA GLN A 49 -0.04 16.90 -3.65
C GLN A 49 -0.61 15.98 -2.57
N GLU A 50 -1.86 15.51 -2.69
CA GLU A 50 -2.40 14.48 -1.80
C GLU A 50 -1.66 13.13 -1.99
N GLU A 51 -1.28 12.82 -3.22
CA GLU A 51 -0.52 11.63 -3.61
C GLU A 51 0.94 11.63 -3.10
N GLY A 52 1.65 12.76 -3.16
CA GLY A 52 3.02 12.89 -2.63
C GLY A 52 3.10 12.77 -1.10
N ARG A 53 2.00 13.06 -0.39
CA ARG A 53 1.93 12.92 1.08
C ARG A 53 1.86 11.45 1.52
N LEU A 54 1.27 10.58 0.69
CA LEU A 54 1.27 9.13 0.88
C LEU A 54 2.69 8.54 0.73
N GLU A 55 3.51 9.12 -0.14
CA GLU A 55 4.90 8.73 -0.40
C GLU A 55 5.86 9.12 0.75
N GLY A 56 5.66 10.29 1.36
CA GLY A 56 6.41 10.75 2.53
C GLY A 56 6.19 9.89 3.79
N MET A 57 5.01 9.31 3.95
CA MET A 57 4.67 8.52 5.15
C MET A 57 5.09 7.04 5.05
N VAL A 58 5.09 6.45 3.85
CA VAL A 58 5.64 5.09 3.63
C VAL A 58 7.16 5.08 3.85
N SER A 59 7.85 6.12 3.38
CA SER A 59 9.29 6.30 3.61
C SER A 59 9.62 6.62 5.08
N LEU A 60 8.78 7.38 5.79
CA LEU A 60 8.90 7.57 7.26
C LEU A 60 8.61 6.28 8.05
N ALA A 61 7.67 5.45 7.61
CA ALA A 61 7.32 4.20 8.27
C ALA A 61 8.41 3.12 8.13
N LEU A 62 9.22 3.17 7.08
CA LEU A 62 10.31 2.21 6.84
C LEU A 62 11.64 2.57 7.53
N ARG A 63 11.77 3.76 8.12
CA ARG A 63 12.96 4.09 8.92
C ARG A 63 12.88 3.43 10.31
N PRO A 64 13.83 2.54 10.68
CA PRO A 64 13.89 2.02 12.03
C PRO A 64 14.28 3.16 12.99
N ARG A 65 13.35 3.63 13.82
CA ARG A 65 13.68 4.55 14.92
C ARG A 65 14.63 3.85 15.91
N ARG A 66 15.88 4.34 16.00
CA ARG A 66 16.88 3.90 17.00
C ARG A 66 16.44 4.44 18.38
N SER A 67 16.20 3.60 19.40
CA SER A 67 17.11 2.80 20.25
C SER A 67 17.35 3.37 21.67
N LEU A 68 16.33 3.93 22.31
CA LEU A 68 16.29 4.09 23.78
C LEU A 68 14.97 3.54 24.36
N TRP A 69 13.83 3.98 23.83
CA TRP A 69 12.52 3.44 24.19
C TRP A 69 12.38 1.93 23.98
N ARG A 70 13.04 1.39 22.95
CA ARG A 70 13.07 -0.07 22.73
C ARG A 70 13.86 -0.80 23.82
N ARG A 71 14.94 -0.20 24.36
CA ARG A 71 15.72 -0.81 25.45
C ARG A 71 14.95 -0.74 26.76
N ILE A 72 14.24 0.36 27.00
CA ILE A 72 13.36 0.52 28.17
C ILE A 72 12.17 -0.45 28.08
N ALA A 73 11.52 -0.54 26.92
CA ALA A 73 10.43 -1.50 26.71
C ALA A 73 10.91 -2.95 26.84
N LEU A 74 12.10 -3.28 26.32
CA LEU A 74 12.68 -4.61 26.47
C LEU A 74 13.03 -4.91 27.95
N GLY A 75 13.57 -3.94 28.67
CA GLY A 75 13.82 -4.06 30.12
C GLY A 75 12.54 -4.23 30.91
N GLY A 76 11.47 -3.50 30.56
CA GLY A 76 10.15 -3.63 31.18
C GLY A 76 9.51 -5.00 30.92
N VAL A 77 9.60 -5.51 29.69
CA VAL A 77 9.14 -6.87 29.36
C VAL A 77 9.95 -7.94 30.09
N ALA A 78 11.27 -7.76 30.22
CA ALA A 78 12.13 -8.69 30.95
C ALA A 78 11.78 -8.72 32.46
N LEU A 79 11.61 -7.56 33.09
CA LEU A 79 11.18 -7.44 34.48
C LEU A 79 9.79 -8.04 34.71
N PHE A 80 8.84 -7.75 33.81
CA PHE A 80 7.50 -8.31 33.88
C PHE A 80 7.53 -9.84 33.73
N GLY A 81 8.29 -10.36 32.75
CA GLY A 81 8.48 -11.80 32.57
C GLY A 81 9.09 -12.48 33.79
N LEU A 82 10.11 -11.86 34.41
CA LEU A 82 10.73 -12.36 35.63
C LEU A 82 9.74 -12.38 36.82
N SER A 83 8.91 -11.34 36.93
CA SER A 83 7.86 -11.26 37.96
C SER A 83 6.78 -12.33 37.78
N VAL A 84 6.32 -12.54 36.56
CA VAL A 84 5.32 -13.59 36.24
C VAL A 84 5.89 -14.99 36.54
N LEU A 85 7.16 -15.25 36.20
CA LEU A 85 7.82 -16.51 36.52
C LEU A 85 7.97 -16.73 38.03
N ALA A 86 8.36 -15.70 38.78
CA ALA A 86 8.50 -15.76 40.22
C ALA A 86 7.15 -16.03 40.91
N GLN A 87 6.08 -15.34 40.49
CA GLN A 87 4.72 -15.55 41.01
C GLN A 87 4.18 -16.94 40.63
N GLY A 88 4.42 -17.39 39.40
CA GLY A 88 4.03 -18.73 38.96
C GLY A 88 4.72 -19.84 39.76
N ALA A 89 6.02 -19.68 40.05
CA ALA A 89 6.77 -20.64 40.86
C ALA A 89 6.29 -20.68 42.32
N ALA A 90 5.99 -19.52 42.91
CA ALA A 90 5.43 -19.44 44.25
C ALA A 90 4.04 -20.10 44.34
N TRP A 91 3.19 -19.87 43.33
CA TRP A 91 1.85 -20.47 43.27
C TRP A 91 1.90 -21.99 43.05
N LEU A 92 2.82 -22.47 42.22
CA LEU A 92 3.06 -23.90 42.01
C LEU A 92 3.57 -24.59 43.28
N HIS A 93 4.50 -23.96 44.00
CA HIS A 93 5.04 -24.47 45.26
C HIS A 93 3.94 -24.56 46.34
N GLN A 94 3.08 -23.53 46.42
CA GLN A 94 1.95 -23.52 47.34
C GLN A 94 0.93 -24.63 47.01
N ALA A 95 0.59 -24.80 45.73
CA ALA A 95 -0.33 -25.84 45.25
C ALA A 95 0.19 -27.26 45.53
N TRP A 96 1.51 -27.46 45.46
CA TRP A 96 2.16 -28.72 45.80
C TRP A 96 2.04 -29.05 47.28
N ILE A 97 2.25 -28.06 48.16
CA ILE A 97 2.11 -28.22 49.61
C ILE A 97 0.64 -28.46 49.99
N SER A 98 -0.30 -27.74 49.36
CA SER A 98 -1.72 -27.88 49.66
C SER A 98 -2.40 -29.10 49.01
N GLN A 99 -1.66 -29.91 48.24
CA GLN A 99 -2.16 -31.11 47.54
C GLN A 99 -3.38 -30.81 46.64
N ASP A 100 -3.44 -29.60 46.09
CA ASP A 100 -4.58 -29.15 45.30
C ASP A 100 -4.36 -29.45 43.83
N TRP A 101 -4.84 -30.63 43.41
CA TRP A 101 -4.64 -31.16 42.05
C TRP A 101 -5.23 -30.26 40.95
N ILE A 102 -6.30 -29.51 41.25
CA ILE A 102 -6.92 -28.58 40.30
C ILE A 102 -6.01 -27.37 40.06
N ALA A 103 -5.41 -26.82 41.12
CA ALA A 103 -4.47 -25.72 41.03
C ALA A 103 -3.18 -26.11 40.29
N LEU A 104 -2.69 -27.34 40.51
CA LEU A 104 -1.58 -27.92 39.75
C LEU A 104 -1.89 -28.04 38.24
N GLY A 105 -3.10 -28.53 37.90
CA GLY A 105 -3.56 -28.60 36.51
C GLY A 105 -3.65 -27.21 35.84
N GLY A 106 -4.14 -26.21 36.58
CA GLY A 106 -4.19 -24.82 36.13
C GLY A 106 -2.79 -24.22 35.87
N CYS A 107 -1.80 -24.53 36.71
CA CYS A 107 -0.41 -24.10 36.51
C CYS A 107 0.18 -24.69 35.22
N VAL A 108 -0.04 -25.99 34.97
CA VAL A 108 0.45 -26.65 33.75
C VAL A 108 -0.22 -26.07 32.51
N ALA A 109 -1.53 -25.87 32.53
CA ALA A 109 -2.27 -25.26 31.42
C ALA A 109 -1.81 -23.81 31.16
N GLY A 110 -1.66 -23.00 32.22
CA GLY A 110 -1.13 -21.63 32.13
C GLY A 110 0.30 -21.60 31.58
N GLY A 111 1.16 -22.52 32.04
CA GLY A 111 2.51 -22.70 31.54
C GLY A 111 2.54 -23.01 30.04
N MET A 112 1.67 -23.90 29.56
CA MET A 112 1.55 -24.23 28.13
C MET A 112 1.11 -23.02 27.28
N ILE A 113 0.18 -22.20 27.77
CA ILE A 113 -0.27 -20.98 27.07
C ILE A 113 0.87 -19.96 26.98
N VAL A 114 1.62 -19.76 28.07
CA VAL A 114 2.80 -18.87 28.08
C VAL A 114 3.87 -19.40 27.13
N LEU A 115 4.15 -20.70 27.15
CA LEU A 115 5.12 -21.34 26.26
C LEU A 115 4.73 -21.17 24.78
N ALA A 116 3.44 -21.37 24.45
CA ALA A 116 2.91 -21.15 23.11
C ALA A 116 3.02 -19.69 22.67
N GLY A 117 2.71 -18.74 23.57
CA GLY A 117 2.85 -17.31 23.33
C GLY A 117 4.31 -16.88 23.08
N VAL A 118 5.24 -17.36 23.91
CA VAL A 118 6.69 -17.12 23.74
C VAL A 118 7.19 -17.76 22.46
N GLY A 119 6.75 -18.97 22.13
CA GLY A 119 7.07 -19.65 20.88
C GLY A 119 6.64 -18.85 19.65
N ALA A 120 5.40 -18.35 19.64
CA ALA A 120 4.87 -17.50 18.57
C ALA A 120 5.67 -16.19 18.44
N LEU A 121 6.02 -15.56 19.56
CA LEU A 121 6.81 -14.33 19.57
C LEU A 121 8.24 -14.57 19.08
N ALA A 122 8.85 -15.68 19.45
CA ALA A 122 10.19 -16.07 18.99
C ALA A 122 10.22 -16.37 17.49
N THR A 123 9.20 -17.05 16.95
CA THR A 123 9.07 -17.26 15.50
C THR A 123 8.94 -15.93 14.74
N GLU A 124 8.12 -15.01 15.24
CA GLU A 124 7.95 -13.70 14.61
C GLU A 124 9.23 -12.85 14.73
N TRP A 125 9.93 -12.93 15.86
CA TRP A 125 11.20 -12.23 16.04
C TRP A 125 12.29 -12.75 15.10
N ARG A 126 12.33 -14.06 14.82
CA ARG A 126 13.19 -14.62 13.75
C ARG A 126 12.81 -14.11 12.36
N HIS A 127 11.51 -13.94 12.06
CA HIS A 127 11.08 -13.32 10.80
C HIS A 127 11.52 -11.85 10.71
N LEU A 128 11.42 -11.07 11.80
CA LEU A 128 11.95 -9.70 11.85
C LEU A 128 13.48 -9.63 11.77
N TYR A 129 14.20 -10.60 12.32
CA TYR A 129 15.66 -10.64 12.24
C TYR A 129 16.13 -10.96 10.80
N ARG A 130 15.43 -11.87 10.11
CA ARG A 130 15.64 -12.11 8.67
C ARG A 130 15.39 -10.87 7.81
N LEU A 131 14.49 -9.99 8.21
CA LEU A 131 14.30 -8.67 7.56
C LEU A 131 15.50 -7.73 7.74
N ARG A 132 16.28 -7.85 8.83
CA ARG A 132 17.53 -7.07 9.03
C ARG A 132 18.66 -7.58 8.17
N GLN A 133 18.79 -8.89 8.00
CA GLN A 133 19.77 -9.50 7.09
C GLN A 133 19.64 -8.95 5.66
N ARG A 134 18.46 -8.49 5.23
CA ARG A 134 18.26 -7.91 3.90
C ARG A 134 18.86 -6.51 3.70
N ALA A 135 18.94 -5.71 4.76
CA ALA A 135 19.66 -4.44 4.68
C ALA A 135 21.16 -4.70 4.50
N GLU A 136 21.67 -5.71 5.22
CA GLU A 136 23.04 -6.21 5.09
C GLU A 136 23.29 -6.89 3.73
N GLU A 137 22.33 -7.62 3.15
CA GLU A 137 22.45 -8.19 1.80
C GLU A 137 22.53 -7.12 0.72
N ARG A 138 21.79 -6.00 0.86
CA ARG A 138 21.90 -4.85 -0.06
C ARG A 138 23.22 -4.12 0.08
N GLU A 139 23.74 -3.99 1.30
CA GLU A 139 25.05 -3.40 1.59
C GLU A 139 26.16 -4.29 1.05
N LEU A 140 26.08 -5.61 1.25
CA LEU A 140 26.99 -6.59 0.69
C LEU A 140 26.93 -6.65 -0.84
N ALA A 141 25.74 -6.53 -1.44
CA ALA A 141 25.61 -6.42 -2.89
C ALA A 141 26.24 -5.13 -3.44
N ALA A 142 26.07 -4.01 -2.72
CA ALA A 142 26.73 -2.75 -3.07
C ALA A 142 28.24 -2.89 -2.96
N ASP A 143 28.76 -3.48 -1.88
CA ASP A 143 30.20 -3.72 -1.70
C ASP A 143 30.76 -4.63 -2.80
N LEU A 144 30.07 -5.72 -3.14
CA LEU A 144 30.49 -6.62 -4.22
C LEU A 144 30.51 -5.92 -5.59
N LEU A 145 29.55 -5.03 -5.87
CA LEU A 145 29.51 -4.23 -7.09
C LEU A 145 30.65 -3.20 -7.19
N HIS A 146 31.22 -2.78 -6.06
CA HIS A 146 32.38 -1.87 -6.01
C HIS A 146 33.71 -2.61 -5.83
N SER A 147 33.68 -3.88 -5.38
CA SER A 147 34.86 -4.70 -5.18
C SER A 147 35.41 -5.26 -6.49
N HIS A 148 36.74 -5.40 -6.54
CA HIS A 148 37.45 -6.13 -7.60
C HIS A 148 37.91 -7.53 -7.14
N ALA A 149 37.36 -8.02 -6.04
CA ALA A 149 37.68 -9.34 -5.50
C ALA A 149 37.11 -10.44 -6.39
N VAL A 150 37.64 -11.66 -6.25
CA VAL A 150 37.19 -12.85 -6.99
C VAL A 150 36.74 -13.90 -5.99
N GLY A 151 35.50 -14.36 -6.11
CA GLY A 151 34.96 -15.54 -5.42
C GLY A 151 33.70 -15.28 -4.61
N GLY A 152 33.41 -14.04 -4.20
CA GLY A 152 32.23 -13.69 -3.40
C GLY A 152 30.94 -13.56 -4.23
N GLY A 153 31.05 -13.12 -5.48
CA GLY A 153 29.93 -12.79 -6.35
C GLY A 153 29.09 -14.00 -6.74
N ARG A 154 29.73 -15.14 -7.04
CA ARG A 154 29.05 -16.38 -7.45
C ARG A 154 28.19 -16.96 -6.32
N ALA A 155 28.77 -17.08 -5.13
CA ALA A 155 28.06 -17.57 -3.95
C ALA A 155 26.92 -16.64 -3.52
N PHE A 156 27.04 -15.33 -3.78
CA PHE A 156 25.95 -14.38 -3.58
C PHE A 156 24.81 -14.59 -4.58
N CYS A 157 25.11 -14.64 -5.89
CA CYS A 157 24.10 -14.86 -6.93
C CYS A 157 23.38 -16.21 -6.80
N GLU A 158 24.09 -17.29 -6.43
CA GLU A 158 23.48 -18.59 -6.17
C GLU A 158 22.51 -18.58 -4.98
N ARG A 159 22.84 -17.86 -3.91
CA ARG A 159 21.91 -17.66 -2.79
C ARG A 159 20.64 -16.93 -3.26
N LEU A 160 20.80 -15.93 -4.13
CA LEU A 160 19.69 -15.17 -4.69
C LEU A 160 18.77 -16.02 -5.57
N LEU A 161 19.35 -16.91 -6.39
CA LEU A 161 18.59 -17.88 -7.19
C LEU A 161 17.75 -18.82 -6.33
N ARG A 162 18.36 -19.37 -5.27
CA ARG A 162 17.66 -20.26 -4.32
C ARG A 162 16.53 -19.53 -3.61
N GLN A 163 16.74 -18.27 -3.20
CA GLN A 163 15.70 -17.46 -2.57
C GLN A 163 14.54 -17.19 -3.54
N ALA A 164 14.84 -16.86 -4.80
CA ALA A 164 13.82 -16.60 -5.82
C ALA A 164 13.10 -17.88 -6.32
N GLY A 165 13.50 -19.08 -5.86
CA GLY A 165 12.96 -20.35 -6.34
C GLY A 165 13.23 -20.61 -7.82
N LEU A 166 14.29 -20.01 -8.38
CA LEU A 166 14.71 -20.22 -9.76
C LEU A 166 15.67 -21.41 -9.80
N ASP A 167 15.17 -22.55 -10.28
CA ASP A 167 15.99 -23.74 -10.50
C ASP A 167 17.02 -23.53 -11.62
N GLY A 168 18.09 -24.33 -11.61
CA GLY A 168 19.11 -24.34 -12.67
C GLY A 168 18.59 -24.73 -14.06
N SER A 169 17.35 -25.22 -14.15
CA SER A 169 16.65 -25.51 -15.41
C SER A 169 16.11 -24.25 -16.11
N HIS A 170 15.99 -23.12 -15.41
CA HIS A 170 15.43 -21.91 -15.99
C HIS A 170 16.38 -21.33 -17.05
N PRO A 171 15.91 -20.97 -18.27
CA PRO A 171 16.76 -20.61 -19.40
C PRO A 171 17.61 -19.36 -19.16
N ALA A 172 17.17 -18.44 -18.30
CA ALA A 172 17.96 -17.28 -17.90
C ALA A 172 19.12 -17.64 -16.96
N VAL A 173 18.93 -18.65 -16.10
CA VAL A 173 19.96 -19.14 -15.16
C VAL A 173 21.03 -19.89 -15.94
N GLN A 174 20.63 -20.72 -16.90
CA GLN A 174 21.56 -21.41 -17.81
C GLN A 174 22.40 -20.42 -18.62
N ARG A 175 21.78 -19.37 -19.16
CA ARG A 175 22.48 -18.30 -19.88
C ARG A 175 23.49 -17.57 -19.01
N TRP A 176 23.12 -17.27 -17.76
CA TRP A 176 24.03 -16.66 -16.80
C TRP A 176 25.19 -17.60 -16.46
N GLN A 177 24.92 -18.86 -16.13
CA GLN A 177 25.95 -19.86 -15.83
C GLN A 177 26.91 -20.09 -16.99
N ALA A 178 26.41 -20.13 -18.23
CA ALA A 178 27.23 -20.28 -19.43
C ALA A 178 28.11 -19.05 -19.72
N ALA A 179 27.70 -17.85 -19.27
CA ALA A 179 28.47 -16.62 -19.42
C ALA A 179 29.53 -16.43 -18.32
N LEU A 180 29.56 -17.27 -17.29
CA LEU A 180 30.54 -17.18 -16.21
C LEU A 180 31.87 -17.84 -16.62
N HIS A 181 32.93 -17.04 -16.52
CA HIS A 181 34.33 -17.52 -16.56
C HIS A 181 35.01 -17.34 -15.21
N GLU A 182 36.03 -18.16 -14.93
CA GLU A 182 36.78 -18.15 -13.66
C GLU A 182 37.57 -16.87 -13.42
N THR A 183 37.88 -16.11 -14.47
CA THR A 183 38.63 -14.85 -14.41
C THR A 183 37.78 -13.63 -14.07
N HIS A 184 36.45 -13.77 -14.00
CA HIS A 184 35.58 -12.62 -13.74
C HIS A 184 35.69 -12.13 -12.30
N SER A 185 35.71 -10.80 -12.17
CA SER A 185 35.56 -10.12 -10.88
C SER A 185 34.15 -10.32 -10.31
N ASP A 186 34.01 -10.25 -8.99
CA ASP A 186 32.73 -10.28 -8.29
C ASP A 186 31.75 -9.25 -8.84
N ARG A 187 32.24 -8.05 -9.21
CA ARG A 187 31.44 -7.02 -9.89
C ARG A 187 30.85 -7.52 -11.22
N GLU A 188 31.66 -8.19 -12.04
CA GLU A 188 31.24 -8.66 -13.36
C GLU A 188 30.23 -9.79 -13.24
N VAL A 189 30.46 -10.72 -12.31
CA VAL A 189 29.53 -11.81 -11.99
C VAL A 189 28.16 -11.27 -11.57
N VAL A 190 28.13 -10.29 -10.66
CA VAL A 190 26.90 -9.66 -10.18
C VAL A 190 26.25 -8.81 -11.28
N SER A 191 27.02 -8.10 -12.10
CA SER A 191 26.51 -7.33 -13.25
C SER A 191 25.86 -8.26 -14.28
N LEU A 192 26.50 -9.38 -14.62
CA LEU A 192 25.95 -10.41 -15.51
C LEU A 192 24.61 -10.95 -14.97
N TYR A 193 24.53 -11.21 -13.66
CA TYR A 193 23.28 -11.63 -13.02
C TYR A 193 22.19 -10.55 -13.15
N ALA A 194 22.55 -9.29 -12.89
CA ALA A 194 21.64 -8.15 -12.96
C ALA A 194 21.08 -7.90 -14.38
N THR A 195 21.83 -8.24 -15.42
CA THR A 195 21.40 -8.07 -16.82
C THR A 195 20.68 -9.31 -17.37
N LEU A 196 21.06 -10.52 -16.95
CA LEU A 196 20.54 -11.76 -17.56
C LEU A 196 19.37 -12.39 -16.78
N VAL A 197 19.44 -12.39 -15.46
CA VAL A 197 18.46 -13.10 -14.60
C VAL A 197 17.44 -12.14 -14.01
N GLN A 198 17.91 -11.04 -13.43
CA GLN A 198 17.06 -10.07 -12.72
C GLN A 198 15.89 -9.53 -13.58
N PRO A 199 16.06 -9.21 -14.89
CA PRO A 199 14.97 -8.67 -15.70
C PRO A 199 13.82 -9.65 -15.91
N VAL A 200 14.06 -10.96 -15.78
CA VAL A 200 13.00 -11.97 -15.85
C VAL A 200 12.05 -11.81 -14.67
N LEU A 201 12.57 -11.68 -13.45
CA LEU A 201 11.78 -11.45 -12.24
C LEU A 201 11.08 -10.07 -12.31
N ASP A 202 11.81 -9.04 -12.75
CA ASP A 202 11.28 -7.68 -12.89
C ASP A 202 10.13 -7.65 -13.93
N SER A 203 10.20 -8.45 -15.00
CA SER A 203 9.13 -8.56 -16.00
C SER A 203 7.88 -9.27 -15.48
N GLN A 204 8.04 -10.30 -14.63
CA GLN A 204 6.93 -10.99 -13.97
C GLN A 204 6.23 -10.05 -12.99
N ALA A 205 7.01 -9.33 -12.18
CA ALA A 205 6.47 -8.32 -11.27
C ALA A 205 5.72 -7.22 -12.04
N ARG A 206 6.28 -6.73 -13.16
CA ARG A 206 5.62 -5.75 -14.04
C ARG A 206 4.27 -6.24 -14.56
N ARG A 207 4.19 -7.49 -15.01
CA ARG A 207 2.93 -8.09 -15.50
C ARG A 207 1.87 -8.18 -14.41
N GLU A 208 2.27 -8.59 -13.20
CA GLU A 208 1.37 -8.61 -12.05
C GLU A 208 0.85 -7.20 -11.74
N ILE A 209 1.74 -6.20 -11.65
CA ILE A 209 1.36 -4.80 -11.39
C ILE A 209 0.36 -4.29 -12.44
N SER A 210 0.63 -4.50 -13.73
CA SER A 210 -0.27 -4.07 -14.80
C SER A 210 -1.64 -4.73 -14.70
N ARG A 211 -1.69 -6.03 -14.43
CA ARG A 211 -2.96 -6.76 -14.27
C ARG A 211 -3.77 -6.20 -13.09
N TYR A 212 -3.14 -6.07 -11.93
CA TYR A 212 -3.79 -5.51 -10.74
C TYR A 212 -4.25 -4.05 -10.93
N ALA A 213 -3.46 -3.24 -11.65
CA ALA A 213 -3.85 -1.87 -12.00
C ALA A 213 -5.07 -1.83 -12.93
N ALA A 214 -5.10 -2.65 -13.98
CA ALA A 214 -6.21 -2.74 -14.92
C ALA A 214 -7.51 -3.21 -14.24
N GLU A 215 -7.41 -4.25 -13.41
CA GLU A 215 -8.56 -4.72 -12.66
C GLU A 215 -9.07 -3.64 -11.66
N SER A 216 -8.17 -2.85 -11.03
CA SER A 216 -8.55 -1.75 -10.13
C SER A 216 -9.26 -0.63 -10.87
N THR A 217 -8.79 -0.26 -12.06
CA THR A 217 -9.48 0.71 -12.91
C THR A 217 -10.87 0.27 -13.29
N LEU A 218 -11.03 -0.98 -13.73
CA LEU A 218 -12.32 -1.50 -14.17
C LEU A 218 -13.33 -1.53 -13.01
N MET A 219 -12.91 -1.95 -11.82
CA MET A 219 -13.83 -2.11 -10.69
C MET A 219 -14.35 -0.79 -10.15
N ILE A 220 -13.49 0.23 -10.05
CA ILE A 220 -13.89 1.56 -9.55
C ILE A 220 -14.75 2.29 -10.57
N ALA A 221 -14.48 2.09 -11.87
CA ALA A 221 -15.33 2.66 -12.92
C ALA A 221 -16.78 2.11 -12.88
N VAL A 222 -16.97 0.88 -12.39
CA VAL A 222 -18.27 0.19 -12.36
C VAL A 222 -18.98 0.33 -11.01
N SER A 223 -18.28 0.67 -9.93
CA SER A 223 -18.83 0.52 -8.58
C SER A 223 -19.62 1.73 -8.08
N PRO A 224 -20.82 1.55 -7.52
CA PRO A 224 -21.65 2.62 -6.99
C PRO A 224 -21.32 3.04 -5.54
N LEU A 225 -20.49 2.29 -4.79
CA LEU A 225 -20.23 2.52 -3.36
C LEU A 225 -18.75 2.84 -3.07
N ALA A 226 -18.45 4.12 -2.83
CA ALA A 226 -17.10 4.61 -2.55
C ALA A 226 -16.39 3.90 -1.38
N LEU A 227 -17.12 3.57 -0.31
CA LEU A 227 -16.54 2.90 0.88
C LEU A 227 -16.14 1.44 0.60
N VAL A 228 -16.92 0.75 -0.24
CA VAL A 228 -16.63 -0.63 -0.66
C VAL A 228 -15.43 -0.63 -1.61
N ASP A 229 -15.34 0.35 -2.51
CA ASP A 229 -14.22 0.50 -3.44
C ASP A 229 -12.90 0.71 -2.72
N MET A 230 -12.92 1.56 -1.69
CA MET A 230 -11.77 1.82 -0.85
C MET A 230 -11.29 0.58 -0.11
N ALA A 231 -12.20 -0.18 0.50
CA ALA A 231 -11.84 -1.46 1.14
C ALA A 231 -11.29 -2.48 0.13
N PHE A 232 -11.87 -2.51 -1.07
CA PHE A 232 -11.45 -3.42 -2.13
C PHE A 232 -10.05 -3.09 -2.68
N ILE A 233 -9.77 -1.80 -2.93
CA ILE A 233 -8.45 -1.28 -3.30
C ILE A 233 -7.43 -1.64 -2.21
N ALA A 234 -7.77 -1.45 -0.94
CA ALA A 234 -6.90 -1.79 0.19
C ALA A 234 -6.47 -3.26 0.16
N TRP A 235 -7.46 -4.15 0.11
CA TRP A 235 -7.25 -5.59 0.10
C TRP A 235 -6.41 -6.03 -1.11
N ARG A 236 -6.71 -5.47 -2.28
CA ARG A 236 -6.01 -5.84 -3.51
C ARG A 236 -4.58 -5.33 -3.57
N ASN A 237 -4.32 -4.11 -3.11
CA ASN A 237 -2.97 -3.56 -2.97
C ASN A 237 -2.10 -4.43 -2.05
N LEU A 238 -2.67 -4.95 -0.96
CA LEU A 238 -1.97 -5.88 -0.07
C LEU A 238 -1.66 -7.22 -0.75
N ARG A 239 -2.61 -7.75 -1.53
CA ARG A 239 -2.40 -8.98 -2.31
C ARG A 239 -1.30 -8.79 -3.36
N LEU A 240 -1.28 -7.64 -4.04
CA LEU A 240 -0.24 -7.26 -4.99
C LEU A 240 1.14 -7.21 -4.31
N ILE A 241 1.27 -6.53 -3.17
CA ILE A 241 2.55 -6.45 -2.43
C ILE A 241 3.05 -7.85 -2.03
N ASN A 242 2.16 -8.69 -1.50
CA ASN A 242 2.51 -10.07 -1.13
C ASN A 242 2.96 -10.89 -2.35
N ARG A 243 2.32 -10.69 -3.50
CA ARG A 243 2.69 -11.37 -4.75
C ARG A 243 4.03 -10.89 -5.28
N ILE A 244 4.29 -9.58 -5.30
CA ILE A 244 5.59 -9.01 -5.70
C ILE A 244 6.69 -9.54 -4.79
N ALA A 245 6.48 -9.53 -3.48
CA ALA A 245 7.45 -10.04 -2.54
C ALA A 245 7.74 -11.54 -2.75
N ALA A 246 6.71 -12.36 -2.96
CA ALA A 246 6.89 -13.78 -3.27
C ALA A 246 7.72 -14.01 -4.54
N LEU A 247 7.55 -13.19 -5.59
CA LEU A 247 8.35 -13.26 -6.81
C LEU A 247 9.85 -13.01 -6.58
N TYR A 248 10.18 -12.13 -5.63
CA TYR A 248 11.58 -11.87 -5.24
C TYR A 248 12.09 -12.82 -4.15
N GLY A 249 11.36 -13.88 -3.80
CA GLY A 249 11.77 -14.82 -2.75
C GLY A 249 11.61 -14.26 -1.32
N ILE A 250 10.86 -13.17 -1.19
CA ILE A 250 10.60 -12.52 0.09
C ILE A 250 9.33 -13.10 0.71
N GLU A 251 9.51 -13.97 1.69
CA GLU A 251 8.43 -14.29 2.62
C GLU A 251 8.22 -13.10 3.56
N LEU A 252 7.04 -12.47 3.51
CA LEU A 252 6.64 -11.49 4.52
C LEU A 252 6.20 -12.21 5.81
N GLY A 253 6.84 -11.88 6.94
CA GLY A 253 6.38 -12.28 8.27
C GLY A 253 4.97 -11.76 8.59
N TYR A 254 4.31 -12.31 9.61
CA TYR A 254 2.94 -11.94 9.97
C TYR A 254 2.84 -10.47 10.44
N TYR A 255 3.85 -9.99 11.18
CA TYR A 255 3.90 -8.62 11.68
C TYR A 255 4.13 -7.59 10.57
N SER A 256 4.97 -7.91 9.57
CA SER A 256 5.15 -7.05 8.40
C SER A 256 3.84 -6.92 7.60
N ARG A 257 3.09 -8.01 7.44
CA ARG A 257 1.76 -7.99 6.79
C ARG A 257 0.75 -7.16 7.57
N LEU A 258 0.67 -7.33 8.88
CA LEU A 258 -0.26 -6.58 9.74
C LEU A 258 0.09 -5.09 9.81
N ARG A 259 1.38 -4.75 9.85
CA ARG A 259 1.86 -3.37 9.82
C ARG A 259 1.56 -2.70 8.47
N LEU A 260 1.80 -3.40 7.36
CA LEU A 260 1.43 -2.93 6.02
C LEU A 260 -0.09 -2.75 5.90
N PHE A 261 -0.90 -3.70 6.39
CA PHE A 261 -2.36 -3.61 6.42
C PHE A 261 -2.85 -2.38 7.17
N ARG A 262 -2.34 -2.15 8.40
CA ARG A 262 -2.71 -0.99 9.22
C ARG A 262 -2.35 0.33 8.54
N LEU A 263 -1.20 0.38 7.85
CA LEU A 263 -0.76 1.56 7.12
C LEU A 263 -1.66 1.85 5.91
N VAL A 264 -1.95 0.82 5.10
CA VAL A 264 -2.82 0.93 3.93
C VAL A 264 -4.24 1.37 4.33
N LEU A 265 -4.80 0.79 5.40
CA LEU A 265 -6.11 1.19 5.92
C LEU A 265 -6.15 2.63 6.44
N LEU A 266 -5.13 3.05 7.22
CA LEU A 266 -5.07 4.42 7.74
C LEU A 266 -5.06 5.45 6.60
N ASN A 267 -4.30 5.15 5.53
CA ASN A 267 -4.18 6.02 4.37
C ASN A 267 -5.48 6.09 3.55
N ILE A 268 -6.14 4.95 3.37
CA ILE A 268 -7.40 4.88 2.63
C ILE A 268 -8.53 5.53 3.42
N ALA A 269 -8.56 5.39 4.75
CA ALA A 269 -9.51 6.13 5.59
C ALA A 269 -9.31 7.65 5.48
N PHE A 270 -8.06 8.12 5.34
CA PHE A 270 -7.75 9.54 5.17
C PHE A 270 -8.17 10.06 3.77
N ALA A 271 -7.92 9.28 2.71
CA ALA A 271 -8.38 9.59 1.35
C ALA A 271 -9.92 9.50 1.22
N GLY A 272 -10.53 8.53 1.91
CA GLY A 272 -11.97 8.32 1.91
C GLY A 272 -12.77 9.34 2.68
N ALA A 273 -12.20 9.89 3.75
CA ALA A 273 -12.80 11.03 4.42
C ALA A 273 -12.89 12.25 3.48
N SER A 274 -11.87 12.50 2.66
CA SER A 274 -11.88 13.61 1.69
C SER A 274 -12.88 13.41 0.56
N GLU A 275 -13.01 12.19 0.02
CA GLU A 275 -13.93 11.92 -1.09
C GLU A 275 -15.41 11.94 -0.65
N LEU A 276 -15.73 11.45 0.56
CA LEU A 276 -17.07 11.57 1.13
C LEU A 276 -17.51 13.02 1.32
N VAL A 277 -16.58 13.92 1.67
CA VAL A 277 -16.86 15.37 1.77
C VAL A 277 -17.15 15.97 0.39
N ARG A 278 -16.54 15.44 -0.67
CA ARG A 278 -16.69 15.93 -2.04
C ARG A 278 -17.98 15.44 -2.71
N GLU A 279 -18.38 14.20 -2.44
CA GLU A 279 -19.63 13.60 -2.94
C GLU A 279 -20.87 14.36 -2.40
N VAL A 280 -20.85 14.76 -1.13
CA VAL A 280 -21.94 15.55 -0.52
C VAL A 280 -22.04 16.98 -1.08
N GLY A 281 -20.95 17.54 -1.62
CA GLY A 281 -20.92 18.88 -2.21
C GLY A 281 -21.40 18.98 -3.66
N MET A 282 -21.50 17.87 -4.39
CA MET A 282 -21.78 17.83 -5.84
C MET A 282 -23.19 17.36 -6.21
N ASP A 283 -24.03 17.02 -5.26
CA ASP A 283 -25.32 16.38 -5.52
C ASP A 283 -26.43 17.31 -6.07
N TRP A 284 -26.11 18.52 -6.53
CA TRP A 284 -27.12 19.49 -6.98
C TRP A 284 -26.90 20.14 -8.34
N VAL A 285 -26.18 19.50 -9.26
CA VAL A 285 -26.16 19.97 -10.66
C VAL A 285 -26.34 18.80 -11.62
N SER A 286 -27.47 18.83 -12.33
CA SER A 286 -27.87 17.86 -13.35
C SER A 286 -26.77 17.64 -14.39
N GLN A 287 -26.09 16.49 -14.34
CA GLN A 287 -25.14 16.11 -15.38
C GLN A 287 -25.54 14.80 -16.04
N ASP A 288 -25.51 14.84 -17.38
CA ASP A 288 -25.71 13.74 -18.31
C ASP A 288 -25.02 12.45 -17.87
N LEU A 289 -25.64 11.30 -18.15
CA LEU A 289 -25.06 9.96 -17.89
C LEU A 289 -23.64 9.82 -18.46
N ALA A 290 -23.35 10.48 -19.58
CA ALA A 290 -22.03 10.50 -20.20
C ALA A 290 -20.97 11.20 -19.32
N ALA A 291 -21.32 12.30 -18.66
CA ALA A 291 -20.42 13.02 -17.76
C ALA A 291 -20.12 12.19 -16.50
N ARG A 292 -21.14 11.52 -15.94
CA ARG A 292 -20.95 10.58 -14.81
C ARG A 292 -20.06 9.40 -15.17
N LEU A 293 -20.27 8.79 -16.34
CA LEU A 293 -19.45 7.68 -16.80
C LEU A 293 -17.99 8.10 -17.06
N SER A 294 -17.79 9.29 -17.64
CA SER A 294 -16.45 9.86 -17.87
C SER A 294 -15.73 10.17 -16.56
N ALA A 295 -16.40 10.80 -15.60
CA ALA A 295 -15.85 11.09 -14.28
C ALA A 295 -15.42 9.82 -13.55
N ARG A 296 -16.24 8.76 -13.59
CA ARG A 296 -15.91 7.47 -12.97
C ARG A 296 -14.82 6.70 -13.71
N ALA A 297 -14.79 6.77 -15.03
CA ALA A 297 -13.68 6.22 -15.82
C ALA A 297 -12.37 6.94 -15.48
N ALA A 298 -12.39 8.26 -15.34
CA ALA A 298 -11.22 9.05 -14.93
C ALA A 298 -10.76 8.68 -13.51
N GLN A 299 -11.69 8.54 -12.55
CA GLN A 299 -11.40 8.07 -11.20
C GLN A 299 -10.79 6.66 -11.19
N GLY A 300 -11.34 5.74 -11.99
CA GLY A 300 -10.81 4.38 -12.14
C GLY A 300 -9.38 4.38 -12.70
N ILE A 301 -9.10 5.21 -13.72
CA ILE A 301 -7.75 5.34 -14.27
C ILE A 301 -6.79 5.88 -13.21
N GLY A 302 -7.20 6.91 -12.45
CA GLY A 302 -6.42 7.46 -11.33
C GLY A 302 -6.05 6.38 -10.31
N ALA A 303 -7.02 5.58 -9.87
CA ALA A 303 -6.78 4.50 -8.92
C ALA A 303 -5.93 3.34 -9.46
N GLY A 304 -6.04 3.03 -10.77
CA GLY A 304 -5.15 2.08 -11.44
C GLY A 304 -3.72 2.58 -11.48
N LEU A 305 -3.50 3.86 -11.74
CA LEU A 305 -2.18 4.49 -11.70
C LEU A 305 -1.59 4.50 -10.28
N LEU A 306 -2.41 4.71 -9.24
CA LEU A 306 -1.98 4.59 -7.85
C LEU A 306 -1.53 3.17 -7.52
N THR A 307 -2.29 2.17 -7.96
CA THR A 307 -1.92 0.74 -7.84
C THR A 307 -0.59 0.47 -8.54
N ALA A 308 -0.39 1.02 -9.74
CA ALA A 308 0.86 0.88 -10.48
C ALA A 308 2.04 1.56 -9.78
N ARG A 309 1.87 2.80 -9.29
CA ARG A 309 2.90 3.55 -8.55
C ARG A 309 3.31 2.81 -7.27
N LEU A 310 2.33 2.31 -6.51
CA LEU A 310 2.58 1.48 -5.33
C LEU A 310 3.35 0.20 -5.70
N GLY A 311 2.95 -0.46 -6.79
CA GLY A 311 3.63 -1.65 -7.32
C GLY A 311 5.09 -1.39 -7.68
N ILE A 312 5.39 -0.29 -8.38
CA ILE A 312 6.77 0.12 -8.72
C ILE A 312 7.59 0.32 -7.45
N LYS A 313 7.04 0.99 -6.43
CA LYS A 313 7.73 1.20 -5.16
C LYS A 313 7.94 -0.09 -4.38
N ALA A 314 6.94 -0.97 -4.34
CA ALA A 314 7.08 -2.30 -3.75
C ALA A 314 8.18 -3.08 -4.46
N MET A 315 8.29 -2.96 -5.79
CA MET A 315 9.35 -3.55 -6.58
C MET A 315 10.73 -2.98 -6.22
N GLU A 316 10.87 -1.66 -6.14
CA GLU A 316 12.12 -0.98 -5.70
C GLU A 316 12.57 -1.45 -4.30
N LEU A 317 11.63 -1.73 -3.41
CA LEU A 317 11.90 -2.18 -2.05
C LEU A 317 12.18 -3.69 -1.94
N CYS A 318 11.61 -4.50 -2.83
CA CYS A 318 11.81 -5.94 -2.84
C CYS A 318 13.01 -6.38 -3.68
N ARG A 319 13.47 -5.55 -4.62
CA ARG A 319 14.61 -5.87 -5.49
C ARG A 319 15.90 -6.03 -4.67
N PRO A 320 16.65 -7.13 -4.83
CA PRO A 320 17.86 -7.37 -4.06
C PRO A 320 19.05 -6.52 -4.53
N LEU A 321 19.13 -6.27 -5.83
CA LEU A 321 20.20 -5.49 -6.46
C LEU A 321 19.75 -4.05 -6.73
N PRO A 322 20.65 -3.05 -6.65
CA PRO A 322 20.37 -1.68 -7.07
C PRO A 322 20.17 -1.61 -8.59
N TRP A 323 19.40 -0.62 -9.05
CA TRP A 323 19.23 -0.37 -10.49
C TRP A 323 20.57 0.05 -11.10
N ILE A 324 20.91 -0.53 -12.23
CA ILE A 324 22.12 -0.20 -12.99
C ILE A 324 21.64 0.59 -14.21
N GLY A 325 22.15 1.81 -14.41
CA GLY A 325 21.74 2.66 -15.54
C GLY A 325 20.28 3.14 -15.48
N ASP A 326 19.59 3.15 -16.63
CA ASP A 326 18.21 3.65 -16.81
C ASP A 326 17.15 2.52 -16.79
N ASP A 327 17.46 1.37 -16.19
CA ASP A 327 16.56 0.21 -16.14
C ASP A 327 15.33 0.41 -15.23
N ARG A 328 15.24 1.57 -14.56
CA ARG A 328 14.17 1.86 -13.61
C ARG A 328 12.82 1.98 -14.32
N PRO A 329 11.78 1.23 -13.90
CA PRO A 329 10.44 1.37 -14.45
C PRO A 329 9.89 2.76 -14.25
N ARG A 330 9.41 3.38 -15.32
CA ARG A 330 8.74 4.67 -15.25
C ARG A 330 7.23 4.47 -15.21
N LEU A 331 6.53 5.33 -14.46
CA LEU A 331 5.07 5.30 -14.36
C LEU A 331 4.40 5.48 -15.74
N GLY A 332 5.04 6.25 -16.64
CA GLY A 332 4.55 6.48 -18.01
C GLY A 332 4.45 5.20 -18.85
N ASP A 333 5.27 4.18 -18.59
CA ASP A 333 5.19 2.90 -19.28
C ASP A 333 3.95 2.11 -18.85
N PHE A 334 3.66 2.13 -17.56
CA PHE A 334 2.44 1.51 -17.01
C PHE A 334 1.18 2.24 -17.45
N ARG A 335 1.20 3.56 -17.60
CA ARG A 335 0.05 4.31 -18.15
C ARG A 335 -0.29 3.84 -19.57
N ARG A 336 0.72 3.72 -20.44
CA ARG A 336 0.54 3.24 -21.82
C ARG A 336 0.02 1.81 -21.87
N GLU A 337 0.61 0.93 -21.05
CA GLU A 337 0.19 -0.47 -20.93
C GLU A 337 -1.24 -0.60 -20.38
N LEU A 338 -1.59 0.18 -19.36
CA LEU A 338 -2.94 0.23 -18.77
C LEU A 338 -3.98 0.63 -19.81
N ILE A 339 -3.73 1.70 -20.57
CA ILE A 339 -4.63 2.13 -21.66
C ILE A 339 -4.75 1.05 -22.73
N ALA A 340 -3.64 0.39 -23.09
CA ALA A 340 -3.65 -0.70 -24.06
C ALA A 340 -4.44 -1.92 -23.57
N GLN A 341 -4.29 -2.30 -22.29
CA GLN A 341 -5.04 -3.40 -21.68
C GLN A 341 -6.53 -3.07 -21.56
N LEU A 342 -6.89 -1.87 -21.12
CA LEU A 342 -8.29 -1.42 -21.05
C LEU A 342 -8.97 -1.44 -22.44
N ARG A 343 -8.26 -1.02 -23.49
CA ARG A 343 -8.75 -1.11 -24.89
C ARG A 343 -8.99 -2.54 -25.36
N ARG A 344 -8.24 -3.52 -24.83
CA ARG A 344 -8.42 -4.95 -25.16
C ARG A 344 -9.56 -5.57 -24.35
N THR A 345 -9.74 -5.17 -23.09
CA THR A 345 -10.80 -5.68 -22.22
C THR A 345 -12.16 -5.03 -22.46
N LEU A 346 -12.18 -3.82 -23.03
CA LEU A 346 -13.39 -3.11 -23.47
C LEU A 346 -13.47 -3.18 -25.00
N PRO A 347 -13.95 -4.29 -25.61
CA PRO A 347 -14.38 -4.22 -27.00
C PRO A 347 -15.48 -3.17 -27.11
N ALA A 348 -15.34 -2.25 -28.06
CA ALA A 348 -16.24 -1.11 -28.23
C ALA A 348 -17.72 -1.52 -28.14
N ALA A 349 -18.45 -0.86 -27.25
CA ALA A 349 -19.91 -0.81 -27.25
C ALA A 349 -20.41 -0.15 -28.55
N LYS A 350 -20.30 -0.84 -29.67
CA LYS A 350 -20.72 -0.36 -30.99
C LYS A 350 -21.31 -1.52 -31.81
N ALA A 351 -22.53 -1.93 -31.46
CA ALA A 351 -23.48 -2.55 -32.39
C ALA A 351 -24.89 -2.65 -31.77
N GLU A 352 -25.50 -1.53 -31.34
CA GLU A 352 -26.96 -1.51 -31.14
C GLU A 352 -27.52 -0.12 -31.47
N ARG A 353 -27.56 0.16 -32.77
CA ARG A 353 -28.47 1.13 -33.42
C ARG A 353 -28.42 0.91 -34.93
N ARG A 354 -28.94 -0.23 -35.35
CA ARG A 354 -29.49 -0.45 -36.69
C ARG A 354 -30.62 -1.45 -36.57
N THR A 355 -31.81 -0.93 -36.28
CA THR A 355 -33.06 -1.16 -37.02
C THR A 355 -34.09 -0.18 -36.46
#